data_AF-A0A916W5V8-F1
#
_entry.id   AF-A0A916W5V8-F1
#
_cell.length_a   1.000
_cell.length_b   1.000
_cell.length_c   1.000
_cell.angle_alpha   90.00
_cell.angle_beta   90.00
_cell.angle_gamma   90.00
#
_symmetry.space_group_name_H-M   'P 1'
#
loop_
_entity.id
_entity.type
_entity.pdbx_description
1 polymer ?
#
loop_
_entity_poly.entity_id
_entity_poly.type
_entity_poly.pdbx_seq_one_letter_code
_entity_poly.pdbx_strand_id
1 'polypeptide(L)'
;MVGVDIRVDLEASILRRLDGLGRGRRQTAAHLAAGAAGEREALFHLRRQGYTIVARRWRTPKLPGDVDLIGWDGDWLCFVEVKTRTVRDVVDPAEAAVDDDKRRVVRRMARAYLRRFPRELRDGIPVRFDVVSVYLQPSGNEFELYRGAFGWE
;
A
#
# COMPACT_ATOMS: atom_id res chain seq x y z
N MET A 1 -27.82 34.62 -17.24
CA MET A 1 -28.69 33.99 -18.26
C MET A 1 -27.78 33.53 -19.39
N VAL A 2 -27.73 32.29 -19.88
CA VAL A 2 -28.28 30.96 -19.57
C VAL A 2 -27.27 30.03 -20.28
N GLY A 3 -26.62 29.07 -19.60
CA GLY A 3 -27.05 27.67 -19.56
C GLY A 3 -26.66 26.92 -20.85
N VAL A 4 -25.53 26.20 -20.79
CA VAL A 4 -25.25 25.09 -21.74
C VAL A 4 -25.56 23.80 -21.00
N ASP A 5 -26.40 22.99 -21.62
CA ASP A 5 -27.11 21.85 -21.06
C ASP A 5 -26.16 20.63 -20.87
N ILE A 6 -25.73 20.39 -19.63
CA ILE A 6 -24.84 19.29 -19.22
C ILE A 6 -25.69 18.04 -18.94
N ARG A 7 -26.49 17.59 -19.91
CA ARG A 7 -27.37 16.42 -19.75
C ARG A 7 -27.26 15.33 -20.81
N VAL A 8 -26.24 15.37 -21.67
CA VAL A 8 -26.03 14.30 -22.66
C VAL A 8 -24.57 13.84 -22.67
N ASP A 9 -24.06 13.29 -21.57
CA ASP A 9 -22.76 12.59 -21.61
C ASP A 9 -22.55 11.51 -20.52
N LEU A 10 -23.43 11.43 -19.52
CA LEU A 10 -23.28 10.43 -18.46
C LEU A 10 -23.75 9.03 -18.90
N GLU A 11 -24.84 8.93 -19.68
CA GLU A 11 -25.38 7.64 -20.11
C GLU A 11 -24.50 6.95 -21.16
N ALA A 12 -23.93 7.71 -22.09
CA ALA A 12 -23.01 7.17 -23.11
C ALA A 12 -21.65 6.75 -22.54
N SER A 13 -21.22 7.33 -21.41
CA SER A 13 -20.01 6.92 -20.67
C SER A 13 -20.25 5.66 -19.83
N ILE A 14 -21.44 5.53 -19.25
CA ILE A 14 -21.84 4.33 -18.49
C ILE A 14 -22.01 3.13 -19.43
N LEU A 15 -22.70 3.29 -20.57
CA LEU A 15 -22.91 2.19 -21.53
C LEU A 15 -21.60 1.70 -22.16
N ARG A 16 -20.66 2.59 -22.52
CA ARG A 16 -19.32 2.21 -23.00
C ARG A 16 -18.46 1.54 -21.92
N ARG A 17 -18.68 1.84 -20.64
CA ARG A 17 -18.05 1.12 -19.53
C ARG A 17 -18.62 -0.29 -19.38
N LEU A 18 -19.93 -0.49 -19.55
CA LEU A 18 -20.59 -1.78 -19.34
C LEU A 18 -20.09 -2.89 -20.29
N ASP A 19 -19.81 -2.58 -21.56
CA ASP A 19 -19.25 -3.56 -22.52
C ASP A 19 -17.78 -3.93 -22.20
N GLY A 20 -17.02 -3.03 -21.55
CA GLY A 20 -15.66 -3.27 -21.07
C GLY A 20 -15.56 -4.00 -19.73
N LEU A 21 -16.66 -4.08 -18.96
CA LEU A 21 -16.68 -4.69 -17.62
C LEU A 21 -16.43 -6.20 -17.63
N GLY A 22 -16.64 -6.93 -18.72
CA GLY A 22 -16.39 -8.38 -18.76
C GLY A 22 -14.90 -8.75 -18.65
N ARG A 23 -14.03 -8.04 -19.38
CA ARG A 23 -12.56 -8.23 -19.32
C ARG A 23 -11.91 -7.40 -18.23
N GLY A 24 -12.36 -6.16 -18.02
CA GLY A 24 -11.83 -5.26 -16.99
C GLY A 24 -12.10 -5.76 -15.56
N ARG A 25 -13.29 -6.31 -15.27
CA ARG A 25 -13.61 -6.85 -13.95
C ARG A 25 -12.75 -8.07 -13.60
N ARG A 26 -12.36 -8.88 -14.59
CA ARG A 26 -11.48 -10.03 -14.42
C ARG A 26 -10.03 -9.61 -14.16
N GLN A 27 -9.55 -8.56 -14.83
CA GLN A 27 -8.20 -8.01 -14.64
C GLN A 27 -8.06 -7.24 -13.32
N THR A 28 -9.03 -6.40 -12.95
CA THR A 28 -9.07 -5.74 -11.63
C THR A 28 -9.15 -6.76 -10.50
N ALA A 29 -9.97 -7.81 -10.63
CA ALA A 29 -10.03 -8.88 -9.65
C ALA A 29 -8.70 -9.64 -9.53
N ALA A 30 -8.00 -9.88 -10.64
CA ALA A 30 -6.68 -10.52 -10.64
C ALA A 30 -5.62 -9.64 -9.96
N HIS A 31 -5.59 -8.33 -10.22
CA HIS A 31 -4.68 -7.39 -9.56
C HIS A 31 -4.96 -7.28 -8.06
N LEU A 32 -6.24 -7.23 -7.65
CA LEU A 32 -6.63 -7.22 -6.24
C LEU A 32 -6.25 -8.52 -5.51
N ALA A 33 -6.45 -9.67 -6.18
CA ALA A 33 -6.05 -10.97 -5.65
C ALA A 33 -4.53 -11.10 -5.53
N ALA A 34 -3.78 -10.63 -6.53
CA ALA A 34 -2.32 -10.55 -6.51
C ALA A 34 -1.84 -9.67 -5.35
N GLY A 35 -2.41 -8.47 -5.17
CA GLY A 35 -2.08 -7.58 -4.05
C GLY A 35 -2.32 -8.23 -2.68
N ALA A 36 -3.46 -8.92 -2.51
CA ALA A 36 -3.76 -9.63 -1.26
C ALA A 36 -2.81 -10.82 -1.01
N ALA A 37 -2.39 -11.51 -2.07
CA ALA A 37 -1.38 -12.55 -1.99
C ALA A 37 0.00 -11.96 -1.61
N GLY A 38 0.44 -10.91 -2.29
CA GLY A 38 1.71 -10.24 -2.00
C GLY A 38 1.78 -9.69 -0.58
N GLU A 39 0.72 -9.06 -0.06
CA GLU A 39 0.69 -8.60 1.34
C GLU A 39 0.84 -9.76 2.34
N ARG A 40 0.20 -10.91 2.06
CA ARG A 40 0.32 -12.10 2.89
C ARG A 40 1.74 -12.66 2.87
N GLU A 41 2.36 -12.73 1.70
CA GLU A 41 3.73 -13.22 1.55
C GLU A 41 4.75 -12.27 2.17
N ALA A 42 4.56 -10.95 2.01
CA ALA A 42 5.33 -9.91 2.69
C ALA A 42 5.27 -10.06 4.22
N LEU A 43 4.08 -10.28 4.79
CA LEU A 43 3.92 -10.51 6.22
C LEU A 43 4.77 -11.69 6.70
N PHE A 44 4.71 -12.82 6.01
CA PHE A 44 5.49 -14.00 6.40
C PHE A 44 7.00 -13.77 6.22
N HIS A 45 7.40 -13.09 5.14
CA HIS A 45 8.79 -12.71 4.93
C HIS A 45 9.30 -11.81 6.06
N LEU A 46 8.59 -10.73 6.40
CA LEU A 46 8.99 -9.81 7.47
C LEU A 46 9.07 -10.52 8.83
N ARG A 47 8.15 -11.45 9.14
CA ARG A 47 8.25 -12.27 10.35
C ARG A 47 9.51 -13.12 10.38
N ARG A 48 9.93 -13.70 9.25
CA ARG A 48 11.22 -14.42 9.14
C ARG A 48 12.42 -13.48 9.26
N GLN A 49 12.27 -12.21 8.92
CA GLN A 49 13.28 -11.17 9.11
C GLN A 49 13.30 -10.58 10.54
N GLY A 50 12.51 -11.11 11.47
CA GLY A 50 12.48 -10.68 12.88
C GLY A 50 11.38 -9.69 13.24
N TYR A 51 10.52 -9.29 12.30
CA TYR A 51 9.46 -8.32 12.59
C TYR A 51 8.33 -8.95 13.39
N THR A 52 7.85 -8.24 14.40
CA THR A 52 6.58 -8.52 15.08
C THR A 52 5.47 -7.68 14.45
N ILE A 53 4.71 -8.26 13.52
CA ILE A 53 3.61 -7.57 12.84
C ILE A 53 2.41 -7.41 13.78
N VAL A 54 1.97 -6.16 13.99
CA VAL A 54 0.89 -5.78 14.92
C VAL A 54 -0.37 -5.25 14.24
N ALA A 55 -0.28 -4.86 12.96
CA ALA A 55 -1.45 -4.50 12.17
C ALA A 55 -1.24 -4.79 10.68
N ARG A 56 -2.37 -4.98 9.98
CA ARG A 56 -2.44 -5.15 8.52
C ARG A 56 -3.56 -4.27 7.97
N ARG A 57 -3.37 -3.72 6.77
CA ARG A 57 -4.32 -2.81 6.10
C ARG A 57 -4.92 -1.81 7.07
N TRP A 58 -4.06 -1.17 7.85
CA TRP A 58 -4.49 -0.30 8.92
C TRP A 58 -5.13 0.96 8.34
N ARG A 59 -6.35 1.25 8.79
CA ARG A 59 -7.16 2.40 8.39
C ARG A 59 -7.67 3.16 9.61
N THR A 60 -7.97 4.43 9.43
CA THR A 60 -8.65 5.25 10.42
C THR A 60 -9.79 6.04 9.76
N PRO A 61 -10.95 6.23 10.42
CA PRO A 61 -12.04 7.04 9.84
C PRO A 61 -11.67 8.52 9.64
N LYS A 62 -10.62 9.00 10.32
CA LYS A 62 -10.25 10.42 10.35
C LYS A 62 -9.45 10.90 9.15
N LEU A 63 -8.83 9.98 8.40
CA LEU A 63 -7.91 10.29 7.31
C LEU A 63 -8.13 9.31 6.16
N PRO A 64 -8.05 9.77 4.90
CA PRO A 64 -8.04 8.86 3.75
C PRO A 64 -6.72 8.08 3.68
N GLY A 65 -6.79 6.83 3.22
CA GLY A 65 -5.64 5.96 2.97
C GLY A 65 -5.52 4.80 3.94
N ASP A 66 -4.45 4.03 3.75
CA ASP A 66 -4.06 2.89 4.57
C ASP A 66 -2.55 2.71 4.63
N VAL A 67 -2.12 1.92 5.63
CA VAL A 67 -0.78 1.34 5.71
C VAL A 67 -0.93 -0.17 5.61
N ASP A 68 -0.17 -0.79 4.71
CA ASP A 68 -0.31 -2.22 4.41
C ASP A 68 0.06 -3.08 5.62
N LEU A 69 1.22 -2.84 6.24
CA LEU A 69 1.67 -3.55 7.43
C LEU A 69 2.27 -2.59 8.45
N ILE A 70 2.04 -2.86 9.73
CA ILE A 70 2.70 -2.17 10.85
C ILE A 70 3.31 -3.24 11.75
N GLY A 71 4.58 -3.10 12.10
CA GLY A 71 5.28 -4.08 12.94
C GLY A 71 6.49 -3.50 13.65
N TRP A 72 6.95 -4.21 14.66
CA TRP A 72 8.18 -3.87 15.40
C TRP A 72 9.38 -4.62 14.82
N ASP A 73 10.48 -3.91 14.57
CA ASP A 73 11.81 -4.45 14.27
C ASP A 73 12.79 -3.96 15.35
N GLY A 74 13.01 -4.80 16.37
CA GLY A 74 13.57 -4.33 17.64
C GLY A 74 12.72 -3.20 18.23
N ASP A 75 13.35 -2.06 18.51
CA ASP A 75 12.68 -0.89 19.07
C ASP A 75 11.95 -0.04 18.01
N TRP A 76 12.14 -0.32 16.71
CA TRP A 76 11.55 0.48 15.63
C TRP A 76 10.12 0.08 15.34
N LEU A 77 9.18 1.01 15.48
CA LEU A 77 7.84 0.86 14.94
C LEU A 77 7.87 1.17 13.43
N CYS A 78 7.81 0.11 12.63
CA CYS A 78 7.93 0.14 11.19
C CYS A 78 6.55 0.22 10.53
N PHE A 79 6.37 1.21 9.65
CA PHE A 79 5.23 1.33 8.75
C PHE A 79 5.67 0.88 7.37
N VAL A 80 5.11 -0.23 6.90
CA VAL A 80 5.61 -0.94 5.72
C VAL A 80 4.59 -0.88 4.60
N GLU A 81 5.03 -0.38 3.45
CA GLU A 81 4.30 -0.47 2.19
C GLU A 81 4.69 -1.75 1.44
N VAL A 82 3.71 -2.47 0.89
CA VAL A 82 3.95 -3.70 0.13
C VAL A 82 3.70 -3.43 -1.36
N LYS A 83 4.73 -3.65 -2.18
CA LYS A 83 4.62 -3.59 -3.64
C LYS A 83 4.62 -5.00 -4.21
N THR A 84 3.45 -5.46 -4.64
CA THR A 84 3.36 -6.75 -5.34
C THR A 84 3.75 -6.55 -6.80
N ARG A 85 4.74 -7.31 -7.26
CA ARG A 85 5.25 -7.29 -8.62
C ARG A 85 4.89 -8.59 -9.33
N THR A 86 4.47 -8.45 -10.57
CA THR A 86 4.37 -9.54 -11.54
C THR A 86 5.58 -9.53 -12.46
N VAL A 87 5.81 -10.62 -13.19
CA VAL A 87 6.95 -10.78 -14.12
C VAL A 87 7.05 -9.64 -15.16
N ARG A 88 5.94 -8.95 -15.46
CA ARG A 88 5.93 -7.80 -16.38
C ARG A 88 6.50 -6.51 -15.78
N ASP A 89 6.52 -6.39 -14.45
CA ASP A 89 6.91 -5.16 -13.74
C ASP A 89 8.42 -5.09 -13.47
N VAL A 90 9.18 -6.11 -13.89
CA VAL A 90 10.65 -6.23 -13.69
C VAL A 90 11.44 -5.35 -14.67
N VAL A 91 10.81 -4.86 -15.75
CA VAL A 91 11.49 -4.14 -16.84
C VAL A 91 11.67 -2.64 -16.54
N ASP A 92 11.04 -2.10 -15.49
CA ASP A 92 11.15 -0.68 -15.12
C ASP A 92 11.54 -0.46 -13.65
N PRO A 93 12.85 -0.28 -13.35
CA PRO A 93 13.36 -0.07 -12.00
C PRO A 93 12.87 1.23 -11.33
N ALA A 94 12.36 2.20 -12.10
CA ALA A 94 11.92 3.49 -11.55
C ALA A 94 10.71 3.35 -10.61
N GLU A 95 9.95 2.27 -10.74
CA GLU A 95 8.74 2.04 -9.95
C GLU A 95 9.02 1.55 -8.51
N ALA A 96 10.26 1.19 -8.16
CA ALA A 96 10.60 0.74 -6.80
C ALA A 96 10.36 1.83 -5.73
N ALA A 97 10.38 3.10 -6.14
CA ALA A 97 10.07 4.22 -5.28
C ALA A 97 8.56 4.31 -4.99
N VAL A 98 8.21 4.38 -3.70
CA VAL A 98 6.88 4.86 -3.29
C VAL A 98 6.74 6.30 -3.78
N ASP A 99 5.69 6.60 -4.55
CA ASP A 99 5.43 7.96 -5.00
C ASP A 99 5.24 8.94 -3.82
N ASP A 100 5.50 10.22 -4.06
CA ASP A 100 5.47 11.23 -2.99
C ASP A 100 4.09 11.38 -2.35
N ASP A 101 3.01 11.11 -3.10
CA ASP A 101 1.64 11.18 -2.60
C ASP A 101 1.39 10.10 -1.56
N LYS A 102 1.80 8.86 -1.86
CA LYS A 102 1.71 7.71 -0.97
C LYS A 102 2.64 7.86 0.23
N ARG A 103 3.85 8.40 0.07
CA ARG A 103 4.72 8.77 1.21
C ARG A 103 4.01 9.73 2.17
N ARG A 104 3.38 10.78 1.64
CA ARG A 104 2.60 11.75 2.47
C ARG A 104 1.43 11.08 3.18
N VAL A 105 0.70 10.18 2.51
CA VAL A 105 -0.39 9.40 3.12
C VAL A 105 0.14 8.53 4.26
N VAL A 106 1.17 7.73 4.02
CA VAL A 106 1.74 6.82 5.03
C VAL A 106 2.25 7.60 6.25
N ARG A 107 2.93 8.74 6.06
CA ARG A 107 3.34 9.61 7.19
C ARG A 107 2.16 10.11 8.02
N ARG A 108 1.08 10.55 7.38
CA ARG A 108 -0.13 11.02 8.08
C ARG A 108 -0.78 9.87 8.85
N MET A 109 -0.84 8.69 8.22
CA MET A 109 -1.37 7.48 8.84
C MET A 109 -0.50 7.04 10.02
N ALA A 110 0.82 7.07 9.90
CA ALA A 110 1.74 6.78 10.99
C ALA A 110 1.52 7.69 12.20
N ARG A 111 1.40 9.01 11.98
CA ARG A 111 1.06 9.98 13.05
C ARG A 111 -0.28 9.65 13.70
N ALA A 112 -1.27 9.20 12.94
CA ALA A 112 -2.56 8.82 13.50
C ALA A 112 -2.50 7.50 14.29
N TYR A 113 -1.67 6.54 13.87
CA TYR A 113 -1.43 5.31 14.61
C TYR A 113 -0.71 5.58 15.93
N LEU A 114 0.34 6.42 15.92
CA LEU A 114 1.11 6.79 17.12
C LEU A 114 0.24 7.45 18.21
N ARG A 115 -0.81 8.18 17.83
CA ARG A 115 -1.76 8.77 18.79
C ARG A 115 -2.57 7.73 19.58
N ARG A 116 -2.48 6.44 19.26
CA ARG A 116 -3.08 5.34 20.02
C ARG A 116 -2.24 4.92 21.22
N PHE A 117 -0.97 5.31 21.27
CA PHE A 117 -0.10 5.07 22.42
C PHE A 117 -0.31 6.17 23.48
N PRO A 118 -0.07 5.86 24.78
CA PRO A 118 -0.01 6.86 25.83
C PRO A 118 0.93 8.01 25.47
N ARG A 119 0.57 9.24 25.89
CA ARG A 119 1.29 10.46 25.52
C ARG A 119 2.76 10.42 25.97
N GLU A 120 3.00 9.79 27.10
CA GLU A 120 4.30 9.68 27.76
C GLU A 120 5.26 8.76 27.00
N LEU A 121 4.71 7.79 26.24
CA LEU A 121 5.49 6.82 25.48
C LEU A 121 5.65 7.22 24.02
N ARG A 122 4.61 7.81 23.42
CA ARG A 122 4.52 7.97 21.95
C ARG A 122 5.66 8.78 21.35
N ASP A 123 6.16 9.80 22.06
CA ASP A 123 7.15 10.74 21.54
C ASP A 123 8.57 10.11 21.52
N GLY A 124 8.77 9.01 22.28
CA GLY A 124 10.02 8.25 22.32
C GLY A 124 10.04 7.01 21.42
N ILE A 125 8.96 6.68 20.72
CA ILE A 125 8.91 5.52 19.82
C ILE A 125 9.70 5.86 18.54
N PRO A 126 10.82 5.19 18.24
CA PRO A 126 11.52 5.40 16.99
C PRO A 126 10.69 4.79 15.85
N VAL A 127 10.56 5.55 14.76
CA VAL A 127 9.71 5.18 13.61
C VAL A 127 10.53 5.06 12.36
N ARG A 128 10.28 3.99 11.60
CA ARG A 128 10.90 3.74 10.30
C ARG A 128 9.82 3.48 9.24
N PHE A 129 10.07 3.93 8.02
CA PHE A 129 9.21 3.63 6.89
C PHE A 129 9.94 2.66 5.98
N ASP A 130 9.37 1.47 5.83
CA ASP A 130 9.99 0.40 5.05
C ASP A 130 9.15 0.13 3.79
N VAL A 131 9.78 -0.43 2.78
CA VAL A 131 9.11 -0.92 1.56
C VAL A 131 9.54 -2.36 1.35
N VAL A 132 8.58 -3.22 1.05
CA VAL A 132 8.87 -4.59 0.61
C VAL A 132 8.27 -4.84 -0.76
N SER A 133 9.13 -5.14 -1.73
CA SER A 133 8.71 -5.64 -3.04
C SER A 133 8.57 -7.15 -2.98
N VAL A 134 7.46 -7.68 -3.47
CA VAL A 134 7.18 -9.12 -3.53
C VAL A 134 7.00 -9.51 -4.98
N TYR A 135 7.93 -10.31 -5.50
CA TYR A 135 7.88 -10.84 -6.86
C TYR A 135 7.22 -12.21 -6.80
N LEU A 136 5.95 -12.28 -7.20
CA LEU A 136 5.20 -13.53 -7.19
C LEU A 136 5.58 -14.37 -8.41
N GLN A 137 6.26 -15.50 -8.17
CA GLN A 137 6.73 -16.39 -9.23
C GLN A 137 6.32 -17.85 -8.98
N PRO A 138 6.10 -18.66 -10.03
CA PRO A 138 5.75 -20.08 -9.88
C PRO A 138 6.80 -20.91 -9.13
N SER A 139 8.08 -20.57 -9.26
CA SER A 139 9.21 -21.28 -8.66
C SER A 139 9.51 -20.88 -7.21
N GLY A 140 8.79 -19.89 -6.67
CA GLY A 140 9.03 -19.33 -5.35
C GLY A 140 9.08 -17.81 -5.39
N ASN A 141 8.58 -17.17 -4.32
CA ASN A 141 8.53 -15.72 -4.26
C ASN A 141 9.91 -15.14 -3.91
N GLU A 142 10.27 -14.06 -4.59
CA GLU A 142 11.45 -13.25 -4.25
C GLU A 142 11.01 -11.96 -3.54
N PHE A 143 11.90 -11.44 -2.70
CA PHE A 143 11.61 -10.30 -1.84
C PHE A 143 12.79 -9.33 -1.85
N GLU A 144 12.48 -8.05 -1.99
CA GLU A 144 13.42 -6.97 -1.72
C GLU A 144 12.87 -6.13 -0.57
N LEU A 145 13.65 -6.02 0.51
CA LEU A 145 13.28 -5.26 1.70
C LEU A 145 14.17 -4.02 1.81
N TYR A 146 13.56 -2.86 1.68
CA TYR A 146 14.20 -1.56 1.85
C TYR A 146 13.80 -0.98 3.21
N ARG A 147 14.67 -1.16 4.20
CA ARG A 147 14.51 -0.54 5.52
C ARG A 147 14.82 0.95 5.45
N GLY A 148 13.96 1.79 6.04
CA GLY A 148 14.16 3.25 6.00
C GLY A 148 14.10 3.82 4.58
N ALA A 149 13.24 3.25 3.73
CA ALA A 149 13.07 3.64 2.34
C ALA A 149 12.74 5.13 2.15
N PHE A 150 12.13 5.76 3.16
CA PHE A 150 11.95 7.21 3.22
C PHE A 150 11.85 7.69 4.67
N GLY A 151 12.08 9.00 4.87
CA GLY A 151 11.98 9.66 6.18
C GLY A 151 10.65 10.36 6.42
N TRP A 152 10.60 11.18 7.47
CA TRP A 152 9.45 12.02 7.80
C TRP A 152 9.26 13.24 6.87
N GLU A 153 10.27 13.56 6.07
CA GLU A 153 10.35 14.72 5.14
C GLU A 153 9.65 14.46 3.82
#